data_AF-U2KE87-F1
#
_entry.id   AF-U2KE87-F1
#
_cell.length_a   1.000
_cell.length_b   1.000
_cell.length_c   1.000
_cell.angle_alpha   90.00
_cell.angle_beta   90.00
_cell.angle_gamma   90.00
#
_symmetry.space_group_name_H-M   'P 1'
#
loop_
_entity.id
_entity.type
_entity.pdbx_description
1 polymer ?
#
loop_
_entity_poly.entity_id
_entity_poly.type
_entity_poly.pdbx_seq_one_letter_code
_entity_poly.pdbx_strand_id
1 'polypeptide(L)'
;MEAQKKPSVRDVLWRKKRVRDQLLDTVGKLCDESWALFEKIAADRSGHTKDAVTVREITMRLRALAYLIEGEHYIDRIAFEVQTKEVYTAASTVAQAYVSEMVLTFLDGIILYGKQSEWDNQEVQENYLPTLESSLETIRTALTPAPAQQADTSAAAADD
;
A
#
# COMPACT_ATOMS: atom_id res chain seq x y z
N MET A 1 -6.60 -24.31 27.92
CA MET A 1 -6.59 -23.45 26.73
C MET A 1 -7.02 -22.07 27.19
N GLU A 2 -6.10 -21.12 27.30
CA GLU A 2 -6.47 -19.76 27.65
C GLU A 2 -7.28 -19.16 26.49
N ALA A 3 -8.50 -18.73 26.79
CA ALA A 3 -9.34 -18.03 25.83
C ALA A 3 -8.61 -16.76 25.38
N GLN A 4 -8.19 -16.69 24.12
CA GLN A 4 -7.64 -15.45 23.56
C GLN A 4 -8.70 -14.36 23.68
N LYS A 5 -8.43 -13.39 24.56
CA LYS A 5 -9.28 -12.22 24.75
C LYS A 5 -9.43 -11.51 23.41
N LYS A 6 -10.67 -11.29 22.95
CA LYS A 6 -10.93 -10.55 21.72
C LYS A 6 -10.25 -9.17 21.81
N PRO A 7 -9.48 -8.75 20.79
CA PRO A 7 -8.77 -7.48 20.83
C PRO A 7 -9.74 -6.32 20.92
N SER A 8 -9.38 -5.27 21.67
CA SER A 8 -10.19 -4.05 21.70
C SER A 8 -10.10 -3.32 20.36
N VAL A 9 -11.06 -2.42 20.09
CA VAL A 9 -11.03 -1.54 18.91
C VAL A 9 -9.70 -0.77 18.84
N ARG A 10 -9.22 -0.29 19.99
CA ARG A 10 -7.94 0.41 20.09
C ARG A 10 -6.77 -0.47 19.67
N ASP A 11 -6.74 -1.74 20.09
CA ASP A 11 -5.67 -2.68 19.74
C ASP A 11 -5.65 -2.96 18.24
N VAL A 12 -6.83 -3.14 17.63
CA VAL A 12 -7.00 -3.34 16.18
C VAL A 12 -6.47 -2.13 15.42
N LEU A 13 -6.92 -0.92 15.77
CA LEU A 13 -6.48 0.32 15.13
C LEU A 13 -4.97 0.56 15.30
N TRP A 14 -4.41 0.22 16.45
CA TRP A 14 -2.97 0.34 16.70
C TRP A 14 -2.14 -0.63 15.87
N ARG A 15 -2.62 -1.87 15.70
CA ARG A 15 -1.98 -2.86 14.82
C ARG A 15 -2.02 -2.40 13.37
N LYS A 16 -3.19 -1.93 12.90
CA LYS A 16 -3.33 -1.37 11.55
C LYS A 16 -2.36 -0.21 11.32
N LYS A 17 -2.31 0.75 12.25
CA LYS A 17 -1.38 1.88 12.19
C LYS A 17 0.08 1.42 12.01
N ARG A 18 0.53 0.44 12.80
CA ARG A 18 1.92 -0.06 12.69
C ARG A 18 2.22 -0.70 11.34
N VAL A 19 1.30 -1.51 10.82
CA VAL A 19 1.45 -2.12 9.49
C VAL A 19 1.55 -1.03 8.43
N ARG A 20 0.67 -0.02 8.49
CA ARG A 20 0.72 1.12 7.59
C ARG A 20 2.03 1.90 7.69
N ASP A 21 2.50 2.23 8.89
CA ASP A 21 3.77 2.95 9.07
C ASP A 21 4.95 2.18 8.44
N GLN A 22 4.95 0.85 8.52
CA GLN A 22 5.94 -0.01 7.84
C GLN A 22 5.80 0.00 6.31
N LEU A 23 4.56 0.00 5.81
CA LEU A 23 4.30 0.09 4.37
C LEU A 23 4.74 1.45 3.80
N LEU A 24 4.45 2.54 4.52
CA LEU A 24 4.85 3.89 4.12
C LEU A 24 6.37 4.07 4.15
N ASP A 25 7.07 3.49 5.13
CA ASP A 25 8.54 3.46 5.14
C ASP A 25 9.09 2.71 3.92
N THR A 26 8.47 1.58 3.56
CA THR A 26 8.86 0.79 2.38
C THR A 26 8.62 1.57 1.09
N VAL A 27 7.46 2.19 0.92
CA VAL A 27 7.15 3.03 -0.25
C VAL A 27 8.06 4.26 -0.30
N GLY A 28 8.40 4.83 0.85
CA GLY A 28 9.36 5.94 0.96
C GLY A 28 10.73 5.57 0.40
N LYS A 29 11.26 4.40 0.79
CA LYS A 29 12.52 3.88 0.23
C LYS A 29 12.45 3.68 -1.28
N LEU A 30 11.35 3.16 -1.80
CA LEU A 30 11.17 3.03 -3.26
C LEU A 30 11.12 4.39 -3.96
N CYS A 31 10.53 5.41 -3.33
CA CYS A 31 10.55 6.79 -3.83
C CYS A 31 11.98 7.33 -3.89
N ASP A 32 12.78 7.11 -2.85
CA ASP A 32 14.17 7.57 -2.79
C ASP A 32 15.05 6.84 -3.82
N GLU A 33 14.89 5.52 -3.95
CA GLU A 33 15.59 4.70 -4.93
C GLU A 33 15.27 5.10 -6.37
N SER A 34 13.99 5.26 -6.69
CA SER A 34 13.54 5.70 -8.02
C SER A 34 14.01 7.12 -8.34
N TRP A 35 13.95 8.03 -7.37
CA TRP A 35 14.44 9.40 -7.56
C TRP A 35 15.96 9.44 -7.77
N ALA A 36 16.73 8.69 -6.99
CA ALA A 36 18.18 8.62 -7.15
C ALA A 36 18.58 8.04 -8.52
N LEU A 37 17.85 7.03 -9.01
CA LEU A 37 18.05 6.48 -10.35
C LEU A 37 17.74 7.53 -11.44
N PHE A 38 16.64 8.28 -11.29
CA PHE A 38 16.32 9.38 -12.19
C PHE A 38 17.41 10.46 -12.21
N GLU A 39 17.89 10.89 -11.04
CA GLU A 39 18.96 11.89 -10.93
C GLU A 39 20.25 11.42 -11.60
N LYS A 40 20.62 10.14 -11.44
CA LYS A 40 21.77 9.55 -12.10
C LYS A 40 21.63 9.60 -13.63
N ILE A 41 20.50 9.16 -14.17
CA ILE A 41 20.24 9.17 -15.63
C ILE A 41 20.26 10.62 -16.15
N ALA A 42 19.64 11.56 -15.42
CA ALA A 42 19.60 12.96 -15.82
C ALA A 42 20.98 13.63 -15.80
N ALA A 43 21.84 13.28 -14.84
CA ALA A 43 23.20 13.82 -14.70
C ALA A 43 24.13 13.40 -15.84
N ASP A 44 23.91 12.21 -16.43
CA ASP A 44 24.67 11.70 -17.58
C ASP A 44 24.37 12.46 -18.90
N ARG A 45 23.67 13.60 -18.84
CA ARG A 45 23.28 14.49 -19.96
C ARG A 45 22.42 13.82 -21.02
N SER A 46 21.84 12.67 -20.70
CA SER A 46 20.83 11.96 -21.47
C SER A 46 19.42 12.21 -20.93
N GLY A 47 19.19 13.33 -20.23
CA GLY A 47 17.95 13.63 -19.48
C GLY A 47 16.62 13.70 -20.26
N HIS A 48 16.62 13.30 -21.54
CA HIS A 48 15.43 13.07 -22.36
C HIS A 48 15.31 11.62 -22.88
N THR A 49 16.05 10.68 -22.28
CA THR A 49 15.87 9.25 -22.54
C THR A 49 14.52 8.80 -22.03
N LYS A 50 14.03 7.73 -22.66
CA LYS A 50 12.84 7.03 -22.22
C LYS A 50 13.03 6.51 -20.80
N ASP A 51 14.25 6.12 -20.44
CA ASP A 51 14.61 5.69 -19.07
C ASP A 51 14.31 6.78 -18.03
N ALA A 52 14.78 8.02 -18.24
CA ALA A 52 14.55 9.12 -17.31
C ALA A 52 13.05 9.44 -17.16
N VAL A 53 12.30 9.42 -18.26
CA VAL A 53 10.85 9.65 -18.25
C VAL A 53 10.14 8.53 -17.49
N THR A 54 10.45 7.28 -17.78
CA THR A 54 9.87 6.09 -17.15
C THR A 54 10.14 6.07 -15.65
N VAL A 55 11.39 6.27 -15.23
CA VAL A 55 11.76 6.27 -13.80
C VAL A 55 11.13 7.44 -13.05
N ARG A 56 11.05 8.62 -13.67
CA ARG A 56 10.36 9.78 -13.07
C ARG A 56 8.87 9.50 -12.87
N GLU A 57 8.20 8.91 -13.85
CA GLU A 57 6.78 8.55 -13.74
C GLU A 57 6.56 7.48 -12.67
N ILE A 58 7.43 6.46 -12.59
CA ILE A 58 7.41 5.48 -11.49
C ILE A 58 7.54 6.17 -10.13
N THR A 59 8.49 7.11 -9.99
CA THR A 59 8.66 7.89 -8.74
C THR A 59 7.37 8.61 -8.35
N MET A 60 6.73 9.29 -9.31
CA MET A 60 5.50 10.04 -9.07
C MET A 60 4.34 9.12 -8.68
N ARG A 61 4.25 7.93 -9.29
CA ARG A 61 3.25 6.93 -8.91
C ARG A 61 3.52 6.34 -7.53
N LEU A 62 4.77 6.07 -7.17
CA LEU A 62 5.10 5.60 -5.81
C LEU A 62 4.70 6.63 -4.75
N ARG A 63 4.93 7.93 -5.02
CA ARG A 63 4.44 9.01 -4.14
C ARG A 63 2.92 9.03 -4.05
N ALA A 64 2.22 8.86 -5.17
CA ALA A 64 0.76 8.74 -5.19
C ALA A 64 0.26 7.52 -4.41
N LEU A 65 0.96 6.38 -4.51
CA LEU A 65 0.65 5.17 -3.74
C LEU A 65 0.76 5.42 -2.23
N ALA A 66 1.77 6.17 -1.77
CA ALA A 66 1.88 6.54 -0.37
C ALA A 66 0.66 7.34 0.12
N TYR A 67 0.18 8.31 -0.67
CA TYR A 67 -1.04 9.05 -0.35
C TYR A 67 -2.28 8.16 -0.33
N LEU A 68 -2.38 7.19 -1.26
CA LEU A 68 -3.48 6.25 -1.28
C LEU A 68 -3.46 5.36 -0.02
N ILE A 69 -2.31 4.84 0.38
CA ILE A 69 -2.15 4.04 1.61
C ILE A 69 -2.51 4.87 2.86
N GLU A 70 -2.08 6.12 2.94
CA GLU A 70 -2.47 7.04 4.03
C GLU A 70 -3.99 7.31 4.01
N GLY A 71 -4.64 7.26 2.85
CA GLY A 71 -6.09 7.39 2.69
C GLY A 71 -6.91 6.40 3.52
N GLU A 72 -6.48 5.14 3.61
CA GLU A 72 -7.16 4.14 4.45
C GLU A 72 -7.16 4.56 5.93
N HIS A 73 -6.07 5.19 6.38
CA HIS A 73 -5.97 5.66 7.76
C HIS A 73 -7.03 6.70 8.11
N TYR A 74 -7.34 7.61 7.18
CA TYR A 74 -8.34 8.64 7.44
C TYR A 74 -9.74 8.03 7.62
N ILE A 75 -10.05 6.93 6.92
CA ILE A 75 -11.29 6.17 7.10
C ILE A 75 -11.36 5.61 8.53
N ASP A 76 -10.29 4.93 8.97
CA ASP A 76 -10.19 4.39 10.33
C ASP A 76 -10.24 5.49 11.41
N ARG A 77 -9.63 6.65 11.14
CA ARG A 77 -9.64 7.80 12.05
C ARG A 77 -11.03 8.37 12.23
N ILE A 78 -11.81 8.51 11.16
CA ILE A 78 -13.21 8.95 11.25
C ILE A 78 -14.00 8.02 12.18
N ALA A 79 -13.81 6.71 12.05
CA ALA A 79 -14.48 5.75 12.94
C ALA A 79 -14.06 5.89 14.40
N PHE A 80 -12.76 6.09 14.65
CA PHE A 80 -12.21 6.31 15.98
C PHE A 80 -12.74 7.58 16.66
N GLU A 81 -12.95 8.66 15.91
CA GLU A 81 -13.44 9.94 16.45
C GLU A 81 -14.95 9.89 16.72
N VAL A 82 -15.74 9.20 15.88
CA VAL A 82 -17.21 9.14 16.01
C VAL A 82 -17.68 8.11 17.04
N GLN A 83 -16.94 7.01 17.21
CA GLN A 83 -17.14 6.02 18.30
C GLN A 83 -18.50 5.32 18.34
N THR A 84 -19.21 5.22 17.22
CA THR A 84 -20.46 4.43 17.11
C THR A 84 -20.22 3.09 16.44
N LYS A 85 -21.00 2.07 16.82
CA LYS A 85 -20.89 0.72 16.26
C LYS A 85 -21.15 0.72 14.75
N GLU A 86 -22.15 1.49 14.31
CA GLU A 86 -22.53 1.65 12.92
C GLU A 86 -21.37 2.22 12.10
N VAL A 87 -20.70 3.24 12.61
CA VAL A 87 -19.57 3.87 11.91
C VAL A 87 -18.35 2.96 11.89
N TYR A 88 -18.04 2.23 12.97
CA TYR A 88 -16.97 1.23 12.94
C TYR A 88 -17.21 0.15 11.88
N THR A 89 -18.45 -0.30 11.75
CA THR A 89 -18.82 -1.33 10.78
C THR A 89 -18.72 -0.79 9.36
N ALA A 90 -19.30 0.38 9.10
CA ALA A 90 -19.24 1.05 7.81
C ALA A 90 -17.80 1.37 7.39
N ALA A 91 -17.00 1.94 8.30
CA ALA A 91 -15.59 2.26 8.03
C ALA A 91 -14.77 1.00 7.74
N SER A 92 -15.01 -0.11 8.43
CA SER A 92 -14.34 -1.38 8.11
C SER A 92 -14.64 -1.85 6.69
N THR A 93 -15.91 -1.78 6.26
CA THR A 93 -16.30 -2.17 4.89
C THR A 93 -15.72 -1.22 3.86
N VAL A 94 -15.79 0.09 4.10
CA VAL A 94 -15.24 1.10 3.19
C VAL A 94 -13.71 1.00 3.10
N ALA A 95 -13.01 0.77 4.22
CA ALA A 95 -11.56 0.60 4.22
C ALA A 95 -11.14 -0.64 3.41
N GLN A 96 -11.86 -1.76 3.56
CA GLN A 96 -11.60 -2.96 2.76
C GLN A 96 -11.79 -2.70 1.27
N ALA A 97 -12.91 -2.11 0.88
CA ALA A 97 -13.20 -1.77 -0.52
C ALA A 97 -12.17 -0.77 -1.08
N TYR A 98 -11.81 0.26 -0.29
CA TYR A 98 -10.82 1.26 -0.67
C TYR A 98 -9.44 0.62 -0.92
N VAL A 99 -9.00 -0.29 -0.05
CA VAL A 99 -7.74 -1.02 -0.27
C VAL A 99 -7.82 -1.89 -1.52
N SER A 100 -8.88 -2.70 -1.68
CA SER A 100 -8.97 -3.64 -2.80
C SER A 100 -9.18 -2.98 -4.16
N GLU A 101 -10.01 -1.94 -4.22
CA GLU A 101 -10.46 -1.31 -5.47
C GLU A 101 -9.63 -0.09 -5.86
N MET A 102 -8.95 0.55 -4.91
CA MET A 102 -8.12 1.73 -5.20
C MET A 102 -6.65 1.45 -4.98
N VAL A 103 -6.24 1.06 -3.77
CA VAL A 103 -4.81 0.94 -3.43
C VAL A 103 -4.14 -0.19 -4.22
N LEU A 104 -4.72 -1.39 -4.20
CA LEU A 104 -4.16 -2.56 -4.90
C LEU A 104 -4.21 -2.37 -6.43
N THR A 105 -5.32 -1.87 -6.96
CA THR A 105 -5.44 -1.57 -8.40
C THR A 105 -4.39 -0.54 -8.85
N PHE A 106 -4.15 0.50 -8.04
CA PHE A 106 -3.13 1.49 -8.36
C PHE A 106 -1.71 0.90 -8.31
N LEU A 107 -1.42 0.09 -7.29
CA LEU A 107 -0.15 -0.64 -7.16
C LEU A 107 0.11 -1.54 -8.37
N ASP A 108 -0.86 -2.36 -8.78
CA ASP A 108 -0.77 -3.22 -9.96
C ASP A 108 -0.51 -2.39 -11.23
N GLY A 109 -1.09 -1.18 -11.30
CA GLY A 109 -0.84 -0.21 -12.36
C GLY A 109 0.60 0.32 -12.42
N ILE A 110 1.34 0.35 -11.30
CA ILE A 110 2.76 0.71 -11.28
C ILE A 110 3.59 -0.42 -11.89
N ILE A 111 3.32 -1.66 -11.48
CA ILE A 111 3.99 -2.85 -12.03
C ILE A 111 3.76 -2.94 -13.53
N LEU A 112 2.52 -2.79 -13.97
CA LEU A 112 2.16 -2.83 -15.38
C LEU A 112 2.86 -1.73 -16.17
N TYR A 113 2.89 -0.51 -15.62
CA TYR A 113 3.56 0.62 -16.26
C TYR A 113 5.06 0.34 -16.47
N GLY A 114 5.76 -0.17 -15.47
CA GLY A 114 7.18 -0.52 -15.60
C GLY A 114 7.45 -1.54 -16.72
N LYS A 115 6.59 -2.56 -16.83
CA LYS A 115 6.66 -3.62 -17.86
C LYS A 115 6.36 -3.14 -19.28
N GLN A 116 5.42 -2.20 -19.43
CA GLN A 116 4.97 -1.71 -20.74
C GLN A 116 5.72 -0.47 -21.20
N SER A 117 6.49 0.16 -20.33
CA SER A 117 7.27 1.35 -20.68
C SER A 117 8.41 1.00 -21.62
N GLU A 118 8.76 1.96 -22.48
CA GLU A 118 9.94 1.86 -23.32
C GLU A 118 11.19 2.22 -22.51
N TRP A 119 12.26 1.47 -22.73
CA TRP A 119 13.57 1.66 -22.11
C TRP A 119 14.62 1.77 -23.22
N ASP A 120 15.51 2.74 -23.09
CA ASP A 120 16.67 2.90 -23.96
C ASP A 120 17.84 2.03 -23.46
N ASN A 121 17.99 1.89 -22.14
CA ASN A 121 19.00 1.03 -21.51
C ASN A 121 18.38 -0.23 -20.90
N GLN A 122 18.56 -1.35 -21.59
CA GLN A 122 18.05 -2.64 -21.17
C GLN A 122 18.71 -3.16 -19.87
N GLU A 123 19.97 -2.83 -19.59
CA GLU A 123 20.63 -3.19 -18.33
C GLU A 123 19.99 -2.46 -17.14
N VAL A 124 19.60 -1.19 -17.30
CA VAL A 124 18.88 -0.45 -16.26
C VAL A 124 17.51 -1.09 -16.01
N GLN A 125 16.78 -1.42 -17.09
CA GLN A 125 15.49 -2.09 -17.01
C GLN A 125 15.58 -3.43 -16.26
N GLU A 126 16.51 -4.30 -16.68
CA GLU A 126 16.66 -5.66 -16.15
C GLU A 126 17.14 -5.67 -14.68
N ASN A 127 17.86 -4.65 -14.24
CA ASN A 127 18.30 -4.53 -12.86
C ASN A 127 17.24 -3.86 -11.95
N TYR A 128 16.54 -2.84 -12.45
CA TYR A 128 15.64 -2.04 -11.62
C TYR A 128 14.24 -2.65 -11.48
N LEU A 129 13.64 -3.12 -12.57
CA LEU A 129 12.25 -3.60 -12.55
C LEU A 129 12.04 -4.81 -11.63
N PRO A 130 12.89 -5.85 -11.61
CA PRO A 130 12.68 -6.98 -10.71
C PRO A 130 12.68 -6.60 -9.23
N THR A 131 13.55 -5.66 -8.84
CA THR A 131 13.63 -5.16 -7.45
C THR A 131 12.40 -4.34 -7.08
N LEU A 132 11.94 -3.48 -7.98
CA LEU A 132 10.69 -2.73 -7.82
C LEU A 132 9.50 -3.67 -7.67
N GLU A 133 9.37 -4.65 -8.57
CA GLU A 133 8.29 -5.64 -8.56
C GLU A 133 8.26 -6.45 -7.28
N SER A 134 9.41 -6.97 -6.84
CA SER A 134 9.50 -7.75 -5.60
C SER A 134 9.06 -6.93 -4.37
N SER A 135 9.43 -5.65 -4.34
CA SER A 135 9.06 -4.75 -3.24
C SER A 135 7.57 -4.41 -3.26
N LEU A 136 7.00 -4.15 -4.45
CA LEU A 136 5.57 -3.91 -4.62
C LEU A 136 4.73 -5.15 -4.31
N GLU A 137 5.19 -6.35 -4.65
CA GLU A 137 4.51 -7.61 -4.25
C GLU A 137 4.55 -7.83 -2.73
N THR A 138 5.62 -7.41 -2.06
CA THR A 138 5.68 -7.43 -0.60
C THR A 138 4.63 -6.49 0.00
N ILE A 139 4.51 -5.27 -0.52
CA ILE A 139 3.48 -4.30 -0.11
C ILE A 139 2.07 -4.87 -0.38
N ARG A 140 1.85 -5.44 -1.56
CA ARG A 140 0.59 -6.07 -1.97
C ARG A 140 0.17 -7.19 -1.02
N THR A 141 1.11 -8.05 -0.64
CA THR A 141 0.89 -9.14 0.32
C THR A 141 0.48 -8.61 1.69
N ALA A 142 1.11 -7.53 2.16
CA ALA A 142 0.79 -6.92 3.46
C ALA A 142 -0.57 -6.19 3.46
N LEU A 143 -0.98 -5.63 2.32
CA LEU A 143 -2.28 -4.96 2.14
C LEU A 143 -3.43 -5.94 1.92
N THR A 144 -3.14 -7.13 1.39
CA THR A 144 -4.15 -8.16 1.17
C THR A 144 -4.56 -8.73 2.54
N PRO A 145 -5.84 -8.63 2.94
CA PRO A 145 -6.29 -9.20 4.19
C PRO A 145 -5.98 -10.70 4.22
N ALA A 146 -5.34 -11.18 5.28
CA ALA A 146 -5.33 -12.62 5.54
C ALA A 146 -6.78 -13.11 5.59
N PRO A 147 -7.12 -14.26 4.99
CA PRO A 147 -8.47 -14.79 5.09
C PRO A 147 -8.87 -14.80 6.55
N ALA A 148 -10.01 -14.16 6.85
CA ALA A 148 -10.51 -14.10 8.20
C ALA A 148 -10.53 -15.54 8.72
N GLN A 149 -9.70 -15.85 9.72
CA GLN A 149 -10.06 -16.90 10.65
C GLN A 149 -11.44 -16.48 11.13
N GLN A 150 -12.45 -17.22 10.70
CA GLN A 150 -13.86 -16.96 10.97
C GLN A 150 -13.96 -16.56 12.44
N ALA A 151 -14.11 -15.26 12.69
CA ALA A 151 -14.56 -14.81 13.97
C ALA A 151 -16.00 -15.31 13.99
N ASP A 152 -16.21 -16.46 14.65
CA ASP A 152 -17.49 -17.12 14.81
C ASP A 152 -18.60 -16.07 14.91
N THR A 153 -19.38 -15.97 13.85
CA THR A 153 -20.64 -15.22 13.79
C THR A 153 -21.73 -15.92 14.62
N SER A 154 -21.34 -16.52 15.74
CA SER A 154 -22.20 -17.20 16.70
C SER A 154 -21.97 -16.61 18.09
N ALA A 155 -22.33 -15.34 18.27
CA ALA A 155 -22.60 -14.72 19.57
C ALA A 155 -23.28 -13.34 19.42
N ALA A 156 -24.17 -13.17 18.43
CA ALA A 156 -25.10 -12.04 18.37
C ALA A 156 -26.51 -12.43 18.85
N ALA A 157 -26.63 -13.51 19.61
CA ALA A 157 -27.86 -13.92 20.27
C ALA A 157 -27.51 -14.35 21.70
N ALA A 158 -27.44 -13.37 22.61
CA ALA A 158 -27.60 -13.44 24.06
C ALA A 158 -26.78 -12.30 24.69
N ASP A 159 -27.43 -11.15 24.89
CA ASP A 159 -27.52 -10.51 26.21
C ASP A 159 -28.40 -9.25 26.07
N ASP A 160 -29.59 -9.36 26.68
CA ASP A 160 -30.71 -8.42 26.93
C ASP A 160 -31.37 -7.64 25.78
#